data_AF-A0A852TXC9-F1
#
_entry.id   AF-A0A852TXC9-F1
#
_cell.length_a   1.000
_cell.length_b   1.000
_cell.length_c   1.000
_cell.angle_alpha   90.00
_cell.angle_beta   90.00
_cell.angle_gamma   90.00
#
_symmetry.space_group_name_H-M   'P 1'
#
loop_
_entity.id
_entity.type
_entity.pdbx_description
1 polymer ?
#
loop_
_entity_poly.entity_id
_entity_poly.type
_entity_poly.pdbx_seq_one_letter_code
_entity_poly.pdbx_strand_id
1 'polypeptide(L)'
;MTGIAGGLVLLLVAGITVFAVYGPRTTRLTDAAVLVEELEADGRMNPFVSVFTAEGGETVVSVSEYVEDSGYLDSADMDLEGVALDAFRLAWEELPGSFDIVSVTVFSDFGISVETMGRDELQEEFGPRPSGLDSAPVEHDGSEPTENTPGECADDYCDKPSLTIGSPQTLELIRRTCTDLEEGLAGLTSLPTPSSNQQETLSGDQVWLSSVGFRFGDPEEPDWVNVTHIGDSAEFLEISCGRGDAAPSEDIQTRMFTRTQYENAA
;
A
#
# COMPACT_ATOMS: atom_id res chain seq x y z
N MET A 1 19.43 48.02 -19.41
CA MET A 1 18.33 47.04 -19.60
C MET A 1 18.77 45.66 -19.07
N THR A 2 19.11 45.56 -17.79
CA THR A 2 19.60 44.31 -17.15
C THR A 2 18.84 43.95 -15.87
N GLY A 3 18.02 44.86 -15.34
CA GLY A 3 17.22 44.62 -14.12
C GLY A 3 15.96 43.78 -14.33
N ILE A 4 15.45 43.68 -15.56
CA ILE A 4 14.21 42.93 -15.86
C ILE A 4 14.49 41.42 -15.91
N ALA A 5 15.64 41.02 -16.45
CA ALA A 5 16.04 39.62 -16.52
C ALA A 5 16.35 39.03 -15.13
N GLY A 6 17.00 39.80 -14.24
CA GLY A 6 17.30 39.37 -12.87
C GLY A 6 16.05 39.22 -12.00
N GLY A 7 15.07 40.11 -12.14
CA GLY A 7 13.79 40.00 -11.44
C GLY A 7 12.93 38.83 -11.91
N LEU A 8 12.94 38.53 -13.22
CA LEU A 8 12.21 37.39 -13.79
C LEU A 8 12.81 36.06 -13.34
N VAL A 9 14.14 35.96 -13.29
CA VAL A 9 14.83 34.75 -12.80
C VAL A 9 14.57 34.52 -11.31
N LEU A 10 14.59 35.56 -10.49
CA LEU A 10 14.25 35.45 -9.06
C LEU A 10 12.79 35.05 -8.84
N LEU A 11 11.84 35.55 -9.62
CA LEU A 11 10.45 35.14 -9.57
C LEU A 11 10.24 33.70 -10.04
N LEU A 12 10.96 33.26 -11.08
CA LEU A 12 10.95 31.87 -11.53
C LEU A 12 11.52 30.94 -10.47
N VAL A 13 12.66 31.28 -9.88
CA VAL A 13 13.27 30.48 -8.80
C VAL A 13 12.36 30.46 -7.57
N ALA A 14 11.78 31.59 -7.17
CA ALA A 14 10.82 31.64 -6.07
C ALA A 14 9.56 30.82 -6.38
N GLY A 15 9.01 30.92 -7.59
CA GLY A 15 7.85 30.13 -8.02
C GLY A 15 8.13 28.62 -8.05
N ILE A 16 9.29 28.21 -8.56
CA ILE A 16 9.73 26.80 -8.56
C ILE A 16 9.96 26.32 -7.13
N THR A 17 10.54 27.15 -6.26
CA THR A 17 10.80 26.77 -4.86
C THR A 17 9.50 26.66 -4.08
N VAL A 18 8.56 27.57 -4.29
CA VAL A 18 7.22 27.49 -3.69
C VAL A 18 6.46 26.27 -4.20
N PHE A 19 6.53 25.96 -5.51
CA PHE A 19 5.91 24.75 -6.06
C PHE A 19 6.59 23.46 -5.59
N ALA A 20 7.91 23.45 -5.41
CA ALA A 20 8.63 22.27 -4.92
C ALA A 20 8.43 22.03 -3.42
N VAL A 21 8.10 23.07 -2.64
CA VAL A 21 7.91 22.98 -1.18
C VAL A 21 6.43 22.89 -0.79
N TYR A 22 5.52 23.48 -1.57
CA TYR A 22 4.09 23.59 -1.28
C TYR A 22 3.19 23.08 -2.42
N GLY A 23 3.76 22.52 -3.48
CA GLY A 23 2.99 21.88 -4.55
C GLY A 23 2.43 20.53 -4.10
N PRO A 24 1.53 19.94 -4.91
CA PRO A 24 1.01 18.61 -4.65
C PRO A 24 2.17 17.61 -4.57
N ARG A 25 2.19 16.81 -3.52
CA ARG A 25 3.09 15.66 -3.36
C ARG A 25 2.29 14.40 -3.57
N THR A 26 2.89 13.40 -4.21
CA THR A 26 2.26 12.08 -4.34
C THR A 26 2.00 11.46 -2.97
N THR A 27 0.86 10.81 -2.82
CA THR A 27 0.55 9.97 -1.66
C THR A 27 1.60 8.87 -1.53
N ARG A 28 2.07 8.65 -0.31
CA ARG A 28 3.07 7.66 0.07
C ARG A 28 2.43 6.59 0.93
N LEU A 29 3.15 5.48 1.11
CA LEU A 29 2.67 4.39 1.95
C LEU A 29 2.44 4.82 3.40
N THR A 30 3.29 5.69 3.97
CA THR A 30 3.08 6.19 5.34
C THR A 30 1.84 7.09 5.49
N ASP A 31 1.32 7.65 4.40
CA ASP A 31 0.04 8.40 4.44
C ASP A 31 -1.15 7.48 4.66
N ALA A 32 -1.02 6.19 4.32
CA ALA A 32 -2.05 5.18 4.51
C ALA A 32 -2.45 5.03 5.98
N ALA A 33 -1.53 5.28 6.91
CA ALA A 33 -1.80 5.21 8.35
C ALA A 33 -2.93 6.18 8.77
N VAL A 34 -2.98 7.38 8.19
CA VAL A 34 -4.07 8.35 8.46
C VAL A 34 -5.42 7.79 8.02
N LEU A 35 -5.48 7.18 6.83
CA LEU A 35 -6.73 6.61 6.34
C LEU A 35 -7.15 5.38 7.17
N VAL A 36 -6.21 4.54 7.58
CA VAL A 36 -6.48 3.41 8.48
C VAL A 36 -7.08 3.90 9.80
N GLU A 37 -6.51 4.94 10.43
CA GLU A 37 -7.04 5.53 11.67
C GLU A 37 -8.48 6.02 11.49
N GLU A 38 -8.78 6.70 10.38
CA GLU A 38 -10.13 7.20 10.09
C GLU A 38 -11.14 6.07 9.80
N LEU A 39 -10.73 5.03 9.07
CA LEU A 39 -11.56 3.84 8.85
C LEU A 39 -11.85 3.12 10.18
N GLU A 40 -10.85 2.92 11.03
CA GLU A 40 -11.06 2.32 12.35
C GLU A 40 -11.95 3.19 13.26
N ALA A 41 -11.80 4.51 13.19
CA ALA A 41 -12.66 5.46 13.92
C ALA A 41 -14.12 5.42 13.43
N ASP A 42 -14.36 5.11 12.15
CA ASP A 42 -15.68 4.84 11.57
C ASP A 42 -16.23 3.44 11.93
N GLY A 43 -15.45 2.63 12.65
CA GLY A 43 -15.84 1.30 13.14
C GLY A 43 -15.50 0.16 12.18
N ARG A 44 -14.64 0.39 11.19
CA ARG A 44 -14.14 -0.65 10.27
C ARG A 44 -13.19 -1.58 11.02
N MET A 45 -13.32 -2.88 10.77
CA MET A 45 -12.51 -3.89 11.44
C MET A 45 -11.28 -4.22 10.60
N ASN A 46 -10.09 -3.95 11.15
CA ASN A 46 -8.79 -4.23 10.54
C ASN A 46 -8.69 -3.78 9.07
N PRO A 47 -8.99 -2.51 8.74
CA PRO A 47 -8.87 -2.03 7.37
C PRO A 47 -7.42 -2.11 6.91
N PHE A 48 -7.21 -2.59 5.69
CA PHE A 48 -5.89 -2.67 5.08
C PHE A 48 -5.78 -1.67 3.94
N VAL A 49 -4.78 -0.79 3.99
CA VAL A 49 -4.56 0.22 2.95
C VAL A 49 -3.20 0.00 2.32
N SER A 50 -3.14 0.06 0.99
CA SER A 50 -1.91 -0.04 0.22
C SER A 50 -1.81 1.09 -0.79
N VAL A 51 -0.59 1.52 -1.09
CA VAL A 51 -0.31 2.61 -2.04
C VAL A 51 0.72 2.14 -3.04
N PHE A 52 0.36 2.10 -4.32
CA PHE A 52 1.26 1.63 -5.38
C PHE A 52 1.15 2.47 -6.65
N THR A 53 2.11 2.28 -7.55
CA THR A 53 2.09 2.90 -8.87
C THR A 53 1.71 1.86 -9.90
N ALA A 54 0.59 2.06 -10.61
CA ALA A 54 0.16 1.19 -11.70
C ALA A 54 1.06 1.33 -12.94
N GLU A 55 0.93 0.43 -13.92
CA GLU A 55 1.77 0.43 -15.13
C GLU A 55 1.71 1.75 -15.93
N GLY A 56 0.60 2.50 -15.82
CA GLY A 56 0.41 3.83 -16.41
C GLY A 56 1.17 4.97 -15.72
N GLY A 57 1.78 4.72 -14.56
CA GLY A 57 2.38 5.75 -13.70
C GLY A 57 1.40 6.41 -12.73
N GLU A 58 0.15 5.94 -12.71
CA GLU A 58 -0.91 6.40 -11.82
C GLU A 58 -0.66 5.91 -10.39
N THR A 59 -0.87 6.80 -9.43
CA THR A 59 -0.82 6.47 -7.99
C THR A 59 -2.17 5.93 -7.56
N VAL A 60 -2.18 4.66 -7.16
CA VAL A 60 -3.36 3.93 -6.73
C VAL A 60 -3.32 3.77 -5.21
N VAL A 61 -4.41 4.14 -4.56
CA VAL A 61 -4.66 3.82 -3.15
C VAL A 61 -5.67 2.69 -3.13
N SER A 62 -5.26 1.51 -2.68
CA SER A 62 -6.19 0.40 -2.50
C SER A 62 -6.56 0.24 -1.03
N VAL A 63 -7.86 0.25 -0.76
CA VAL A 63 -8.46 -0.01 0.55
C VAL A 63 -9.09 -1.38 0.50
N SER A 64 -8.84 -2.21 1.50
CA SER A 64 -9.34 -3.56 1.62
C SER A 64 -9.99 -3.73 2.99
N GLU A 65 -11.26 -4.09 3.01
CA GLU A 65 -12.05 -4.16 4.25
C GLU A 65 -12.80 -5.48 4.35
N TYR A 66 -12.87 -6.03 5.57
CA TYR A 66 -13.71 -7.18 5.86
C TYR A 66 -14.95 -6.74 6.63
N VAL A 67 -16.12 -7.15 6.14
CA VAL A 67 -17.41 -6.91 6.80
C VAL A 67 -17.91 -8.21 7.42
N GLU A 68 -17.89 -8.29 8.75
CA GLU A 68 -18.48 -9.41 9.50
C GLU A 68 -20.01 -9.38 9.42
N ASP A 69 -20.61 -10.56 9.18
CA ASP A 69 -22.05 -10.73 9.37
C ASP A 69 -22.37 -10.69 10.88
N SER A 70 -23.09 -9.65 11.31
CA SER A 70 -23.60 -9.51 12.68
C SER A 70 -24.66 -10.56 13.07
N GLY A 71 -25.00 -11.50 12.18
CA GLY A 71 -25.92 -12.62 12.40
C GLY A 71 -27.39 -12.21 12.46
N TYR A 72 -27.70 -10.95 12.13
CA TYR A 72 -29.04 -10.37 12.16
C TYR A 72 -29.53 -9.86 10.80
N LEU A 73 -28.67 -9.82 9.78
CA LEU A 73 -29.01 -9.40 8.43
C LEU A 73 -29.11 -10.64 7.54
N ASP A 74 -30.19 -10.74 6.76
CA ASP A 74 -30.22 -11.68 5.64
C ASP A 74 -29.12 -11.22 4.67
N SER A 75 -28.32 -12.16 4.15
CA SER A 75 -27.15 -11.89 3.29
C SER A 75 -27.45 -11.10 2.00
N ALA A 76 -28.72 -10.89 1.68
CA ALA A 76 -29.19 -10.07 0.56
C ALA A 76 -29.27 -8.56 0.89
N ASP A 77 -29.13 -8.16 2.15
CA ASP A 77 -29.26 -6.76 2.61
C ASP A 77 -27.90 -6.14 3.04
N MET A 78 -26.77 -6.83 2.82
CA MET A 78 -25.45 -6.22 3.03
C MET A 78 -25.15 -5.21 1.92
N ASP A 79 -25.14 -3.93 2.29
CA ASP A 79 -24.84 -2.80 1.41
C ASP A 79 -23.33 -2.66 1.17
N LEU A 80 -22.75 -3.61 0.43
CA LEU A 80 -21.32 -3.59 0.10
C LEU A 80 -20.94 -2.36 -0.73
N GLU A 81 -21.83 -1.91 -1.61
CA GLU A 81 -21.67 -0.67 -2.39
C GLU A 81 -21.63 0.55 -1.48
N GLY A 82 -22.52 0.63 -0.48
CA GLY A 82 -22.49 1.69 0.53
C GLY A 82 -21.21 1.69 1.38
N VAL A 83 -20.71 0.51 1.76
CA VAL A 83 -19.41 0.36 2.43
C VAL A 83 -18.27 0.85 1.55
N ALA A 84 -18.25 0.47 0.27
CA ALA A 84 -17.25 0.94 -0.66
C ALA A 84 -17.30 2.47 -0.85
N LEU A 85 -18.51 3.03 -0.99
CA LEU A 85 -18.73 4.47 -1.14
C LEU A 85 -18.24 5.27 0.06
N ASP A 86 -18.45 4.76 1.28
CA ASP A 86 -17.91 5.39 2.50
C ASP A 86 -16.39 5.38 2.54
N ALA A 87 -15.76 4.27 2.14
CA ALA A 87 -14.29 4.18 2.05
C ALA A 87 -13.72 5.13 0.98
N PHE A 88 -14.38 5.26 -0.17
CA PHE A 88 -14.03 6.26 -1.19
C PHE A 88 -14.10 7.69 -0.65
N ARG A 89 -15.18 8.00 0.08
CA ARG A 89 -15.35 9.31 0.71
C ARG A 89 -14.22 9.61 1.69
N LEU A 90 -13.89 8.67 2.58
CA LEU A 90 -12.82 8.85 3.57
C LEU A 90 -11.44 9.00 2.90
N ALA A 91 -11.16 8.20 1.87
CA ALA A 91 -9.93 8.36 1.08
C ALA A 91 -9.84 9.74 0.41
N TRP A 92 -10.97 10.26 -0.10
CA TRP A 92 -11.02 11.59 -0.71
C TRP A 92 -10.83 12.71 0.32
N GLU A 93 -11.53 12.63 1.44
CA GLU A 93 -11.62 13.69 2.44
C GLU A 93 -10.42 13.76 3.38
N GLU A 94 -9.73 12.65 3.66
CA GLU A 94 -8.77 12.58 4.76
C GLU A 94 -7.35 12.21 4.32
N LEU A 95 -7.19 11.41 3.25
CA LEU A 95 -5.87 10.89 2.90
C LEU A 95 -4.90 12.02 2.51
N PRO A 96 -3.67 12.09 3.06
CA PRO A 96 -2.69 13.05 2.62
C PRO A 96 -2.09 12.75 1.22
N GLY A 97 -1.61 13.79 0.55
CA GLY A 97 -0.99 13.69 -0.77
C GLY A 97 -1.99 13.55 -1.92
N SER A 98 -1.46 13.61 -3.14
CA SER A 98 -2.19 13.42 -4.39
C SER A 98 -2.10 11.97 -4.85
N PHE A 99 -3.27 11.41 -5.18
CA PHE A 99 -3.42 10.12 -5.84
C PHE A 99 -4.34 10.29 -7.06
N ASP A 100 -4.27 9.31 -7.96
CA ASP A 100 -4.99 9.32 -9.24
C ASP A 100 -6.25 8.43 -9.17
N ILE A 101 -6.14 7.28 -8.49
CA ILE A 101 -7.19 6.26 -8.40
C ILE A 101 -7.31 5.78 -6.95
N VAL A 102 -8.55 5.57 -6.49
CA VAL A 102 -8.85 4.76 -5.30
C VAL A 102 -9.48 3.45 -5.79
N SER A 103 -9.07 2.33 -5.20
CA SER A 103 -9.68 1.02 -5.40
C SER A 103 -10.15 0.49 -4.05
N VAL A 104 -11.43 0.17 -3.92
CA VAL A 104 -11.97 -0.38 -2.67
C VAL A 104 -12.40 -1.82 -2.90
N THR A 105 -11.84 -2.72 -2.10
CA THR A 105 -12.21 -4.13 -2.09
C THR A 105 -12.89 -4.46 -0.78
N VAL A 106 -14.17 -4.81 -0.84
CA VAL A 106 -14.97 -5.20 0.31
C VAL A 106 -15.18 -6.70 0.29
N PHE A 107 -14.68 -7.37 1.32
CA PHE A 107 -14.78 -8.81 1.50
C PHE A 107 -15.86 -9.14 2.54
N SER A 108 -16.60 -10.21 2.27
CA SER A 108 -17.53 -10.83 3.21
C SER A 108 -17.48 -12.34 3.07
N ASP A 109 -18.10 -13.07 3.99
CA ASP A 109 -18.26 -14.52 3.89
C ASP A 109 -19.04 -15.00 2.64
N PHE A 110 -19.71 -14.08 1.92
CA PHE A 110 -20.65 -14.42 0.84
C PHE A 110 -20.24 -13.87 -0.52
N GLY A 111 -19.23 -13.02 -0.59
CA GLY A 111 -18.81 -12.38 -1.83
C GLY A 111 -17.77 -11.30 -1.62
N ILE A 112 -17.24 -10.84 -2.76
CA ILE A 112 -16.24 -9.77 -2.85
C ILE A 112 -16.83 -8.72 -3.78
N SER A 113 -16.78 -7.45 -3.36
CA SER A 113 -16.99 -6.30 -4.25
C SER A 113 -15.65 -5.61 -4.47
N VAL A 114 -15.34 -5.29 -5.72
CA VAL A 114 -14.18 -4.47 -6.10
C VAL A 114 -14.72 -3.30 -6.89
N GLU A 115 -14.46 -2.09 -6.43
CA GLU A 115 -14.86 -0.85 -7.08
C GLU A 115 -13.65 0.07 -7.22
N THR A 116 -13.63 0.87 -8.28
CA THR A 116 -12.60 1.88 -8.50
C THR A 116 -13.24 3.23 -8.79
N MET A 117 -12.58 4.29 -8.33
CA MET A 117 -12.94 5.66 -8.70
C MET A 117 -11.68 6.46 -9.01
N GLY A 118 -11.70 7.13 -10.16
CA GLY A 118 -10.68 8.10 -10.54
C GLY A 118 -10.86 9.42 -9.78
N ARG A 119 -9.81 10.25 -9.75
CA ARG A 119 -9.84 11.56 -9.10
C ARG A 119 -10.98 12.47 -9.57
N ASP A 120 -11.28 12.47 -10.87
CA ASP A 120 -12.37 13.29 -11.44
C ASP A 120 -13.75 12.78 -10.98
N GLU A 121 -13.92 11.46 -10.86
CA GLU A 121 -15.16 10.82 -10.38
C GLU A 121 -15.37 11.07 -8.89
N LEU A 122 -14.32 10.95 -8.07
CA LEU A 122 -14.35 11.31 -6.65
C LEU A 122 -14.76 12.78 -6.44
N GLN A 123 -14.25 13.68 -7.29
CA GLN A 123 -14.62 15.08 -7.25
C GLN A 123 -16.08 15.33 -7.68
N GLU A 124 -16.57 14.57 -8.67
CA GLU A 124 -17.98 14.65 -9.09
C GLU A 124 -18.93 14.16 -7.99
N GLU A 125 -18.59 13.04 -7.36
CA GLU A 125 -19.40 12.37 -6.34
C GLU A 125 -19.38 13.11 -4.99
N PHE A 126 -18.20 13.46 -4.48
CA PHE A 126 -18.03 14.03 -3.14
C PHE A 126 -17.77 15.55 -3.13
N GLY A 127 -17.61 16.16 -4.30
CA GLY A 127 -17.30 17.59 -4.42
C GLY A 127 -15.82 17.93 -4.17
N PRO A 128 -15.50 19.21 -3.90
CA PRO A 128 -14.11 19.65 -3.83
C PRO A 128 -13.38 19.03 -2.63
N ARG A 129 -12.21 18.47 -2.89
CA ARG A 129 -11.32 17.94 -1.85
C ARG A 129 -10.95 19.01 -0.80
N PRO A 130 -10.89 18.68 0.50
CA PRO A 130 -10.43 19.61 1.52
C PRO A 130 -9.05 20.20 1.20
N SER A 131 -8.95 21.53 1.35
CA SER A 131 -7.76 22.25 0.91
C SER A 131 -6.54 21.92 1.75
N GLY A 132 -5.41 21.65 1.10
CA GLY A 132 -4.12 21.48 1.75
C GLY A 132 -3.65 20.03 1.86
N LEU A 133 -4.54 19.04 1.69
CA LEU A 133 -4.20 17.61 1.75
C LEU A 133 -3.18 17.19 0.70
N ASP A 134 -3.35 17.64 -0.54
CA ASP A 134 -2.41 17.37 -1.63
C ASP A 134 -0.97 17.81 -1.29
N SER A 135 -0.82 18.84 -0.46
CA SER A 135 0.47 19.45 -0.08
C SER A 135 0.86 19.15 1.37
N ALA A 136 0.03 18.45 2.14
CA ALA A 136 0.19 18.31 3.58
C ALA A 136 1.44 17.47 3.87
N PRO A 137 2.51 18.04 4.45
CA PRO A 137 3.60 17.21 4.95
C PRO A 137 3.06 16.39 6.11
N VAL A 138 3.33 15.09 6.12
CA VAL A 138 3.16 14.31 7.35
C VAL A 138 4.52 14.29 8.04
N GLU A 139 4.55 14.72 9.30
CA GLU A 139 5.77 14.66 10.12
C GLU A 139 6.01 13.19 10.48
N HIS A 140 7.18 12.65 10.15
CA HIS A 140 7.53 11.31 10.63
C HIS A 140 9.02 11.18 10.98
N ASP A 141 9.29 10.34 11.97
CA ASP A 141 10.56 9.65 12.22
C ASP A 141 10.42 8.53 13.26
N GLY A 142 9.22 7.97 13.47
CA GLY A 142 8.92 7.08 14.60
C GLY A 142 9.61 5.70 14.60
N SER A 143 10.52 5.48 13.63
CA SER A 143 11.48 4.40 13.41
C SER A 143 11.27 3.08 14.15
N GLU A 144 10.90 2.02 13.44
CA GLU A 144 11.72 0.80 13.25
C GLU A 144 11.27 0.20 11.90
N PRO A 145 12.17 -0.25 11.00
CA PRO A 145 12.47 -1.68 11.05
C PRO A 145 13.93 -1.99 10.75
N THR A 146 14.51 -3.03 11.33
CA THR A 146 15.82 -3.53 10.90
C THR A 146 15.83 -5.05 10.89
N GLU A 147 16.51 -5.73 9.96
CA GLU A 147 17.60 -6.56 10.47
C GLU A 147 19.00 -5.91 10.32
N ASN A 148 19.13 -4.68 9.77
CA ASN A 148 20.16 -3.65 10.08
C ASN A 148 20.12 -2.38 9.14
N THR A 149 19.00 -1.84 8.60
CA THR A 149 18.08 -0.87 9.26
C THR A 149 17.39 0.03 8.19
N PRO A 150 16.16 -0.26 7.78
CA PRO A 150 15.25 0.70 7.14
C PRO A 150 14.46 1.59 8.12
N GLY A 151 13.70 2.55 7.58
CA GLY A 151 13.56 3.91 8.12
C GLY A 151 12.20 4.34 8.69
N GLU A 152 11.79 5.53 8.26
CA GLU A 152 10.66 6.33 8.74
C GLU A 152 9.33 5.58 8.62
N CYS A 153 8.63 5.42 9.75
CA CYS A 153 7.33 4.76 9.83
C CYS A 153 6.32 5.70 10.48
N ALA A 154 5.05 5.49 10.12
CA ALA A 154 3.86 6.04 10.77
C ALA A 154 3.01 4.85 11.21
N ASP A 155 2.84 4.69 12.52
CA ASP A 155 2.30 3.47 13.11
C ASP A 155 3.02 2.23 12.57
N ASP A 156 2.29 1.21 12.16
CA ASP A 156 2.88 -0.01 11.59
C ASP A 156 3.27 0.14 10.12
N TYR A 157 2.99 1.29 9.46
CA TYR A 157 3.30 1.52 8.04
C TYR A 157 4.68 2.16 7.84
N CYS A 158 5.55 1.48 7.10
CA CYS A 158 6.93 1.89 6.91
C CYS A 158 7.27 2.20 5.44
N ASP A 159 8.02 3.27 5.18
CA ASP A 159 8.38 3.67 3.80
C ASP A 159 9.35 2.71 3.10
N LYS A 160 10.08 1.88 3.86
CA LYS A 160 11.11 0.96 3.31
C LYS A 160 11.08 -0.41 3.96
N PRO A 161 11.16 -1.50 3.16
CA PRO A 161 11.13 -2.86 3.69
C PRO A 161 12.47 -3.19 4.35
N SER A 162 12.47 -4.11 5.33
CA SER A 162 13.68 -4.65 5.97
C SER A 162 14.78 -5.02 4.96
N LEU A 163 16.07 -4.90 5.31
CA LEU A 163 17.16 -5.29 4.40
C LEU A 163 17.06 -6.75 3.95
N THR A 164 16.57 -7.62 4.83
CA THR A 164 16.29 -9.02 4.53
C THR A 164 15.28 -9.12 3.40
N ILE A 165 14.13 -8.44 3.52
CA ILE A 165 13.11 -8.44 2.46
C ILE A 165 13.62 -7.74 1.19
N GLY A 166 14.25 -6.58 1.30
CA GLY A 166 14.80 -5.83 0.17
C GLY A 166 16.00 -6.46 -0.55
N SER A 167 16.41 -7.67 -0.15
CA SER A 167 17.61 -8.34 -0.67
C SER A 167 17.39 -8.99 -2.04
N PRO A 168 18.47 -9.21 -2.82
CA PRO A 168 18.42 -10.02 -4.03
C PRO A 168 17.95 -11.46 -3.79
N GLN A 169 18.25 -12.03 -2.61
CA GLN A 169 17.81 -13.37 -2.20
C GLN A 169 16.28 -13.47 -2.20
N THR A 170 15.60 -12.47 -1.65
CA THR A 170 14.13 -12.43 -1.62
C THR A 170 13.54 -12.40 -3.02
N LEU A 171 14.08 -11.58 -3.92
CA LEU A 171 13.60 -11.53 -5.31
C LEU A 171 13.75 -12.90 -6.02
N GLU A 172 14.87 -13.59 -5.77
CA GLU A 172 15.09 -14.92 -6.34
C GLU A 172 14.12 -15.96 -5.76
N LEU A 173 13.82 -15.89 -4.46
CA LEU A 173 12.81 -16.76 -3.85
C LEU A 173 11.40 -16.44 -4.35
N ILE A 174 11.05 -15.17 -4.57
CA ILE A 174 9.78 -14.76 -5.17
C ILE A 174 9.63 -15.40 -6.54
N ARG A 175 10.64 -15.32 -7.41
CA ARG A 175 10.61 -15.95 -8.75
C ARG A 175 10.41 -17.46 -8.70
N ARG A 176 10.99 -18.12 -7.70
CA ARG A 176 10.85 -19.58 -7.53
C ARG A 176 9.48 -19.99 -6.99
N THR A 177 8.81 -19.11 -6.26
CA THR A 177 7.49 -19.36 -5.66
C THR A 177 6.37 -18.93 -6.59
N CYS A 178 6.48 -17.75 -7.20
CA CYS A 178 5.43 -17.08 -7.95
C CYS A 178 5.58 -17.31 -9.45
N THR A 179 5.63 -18.57 -9.88
CA THR A 179 5.86 -18.93 -11.29
C THR A 179 4.73 -18.46 -12.20
N ASP A 180 3.52 -18.28 -11.65
CA ASP A 180 2.39 -17.79 -12.44
C ASP A 180 2.48 -16.28 -12.68
N LEU A 181 3.37 -15.56 -12.00
CA LEU A 181 3.63 -14.13 -12.20
C LEU A 181 4.89 -13.90 -13.06
N GLU A 182 5.38 -14.93 -13.77
CA GLU A 182 6.64 -14.91 -14.50
C GLU A 182 6.80 -13.71 -15.44
N GLU A 183 5.74 -13.30 -16.17
CA GLU A 183 5.81 -12.18 -17.10
C GLU A 183 6.06 -10.84 -16.38
N GLY A 184 5.38 -10.59 -15.26
CA GLY A 184 5.59 -9.39 -14.43
C GLY A 184 6.92 -9.40 -13.67
N LEU A 185 7.42 -10.58 -13.27
CA LEU A 185 8.65 -10.72 -12.47
C LEU A 185 9.93 -10.86 -13.30
N ALA A 186 9.84 -11.25 -14.57
CA ALA A 186 10.99 -11.54 -15.44
C ALA A 186 11.89 -10.32 -15.69
N GLY A 187 11.32 -9.11 -15.68
CA GLY A 187 12.05 -7.86 -15.93
C GLY A 187 12.74 -7.24 -14.71
N LEU A 188 12.41 -7.67 -13.49
CA LEU A 188 12.81 -6.99 -12.27
C LEU A 188 14.28 -7.23 -11.92
N THR A 189 15.10 -6.20 -11.76
CA THR A 189 16.47 -6.35 -11.24
C THR A 189 16.57 -6.19 -9.73
N SER A 190 15.50 -5.69 -9.12
CA SER A 190 15.29 -5.49 -7.69
C SER A 190 13.79 -5.54 -7.40
N LEU A 191 13.39 -5.69 -6.14
CA LEU A 191 12.00 -5.53 -5.76
C LEU A 191 11.52 -4.10 -6.07
N PRO A 192 10.24 -3.92 -6.48
CA PRO A 192 9.68 -2.60 -6.67
C PRO A 192 9.50 -1.90 -5.31
N THR A 193 9.05 -0.65 -5.35
CA THR A 193 8.56 0.03 -4.13
C THR A 193 7.41 -0.79 -3.54
N PRO A 194 7.44 -1.11 -2.23
CA PRO A 194 6.33 -1.79 -1.58
C PRO A 194 5.00 -1.05 -1.75
N SER A 195 3.95 -1.83 -2.01
CA SER A 195 2.56 -1.36 -1.93
C SER A 195 2.04 -1.35 -0.50
N SER A 196 2.59 -2.23 0.35
CA SER A 196 2.39 -2.25 1.79
C SER A 196 3.67 -2.72 2.47
N ASN A 197 3.89 -2.28 3.70
CA ASN A 197 5.07 -2.62 4.47
C ASN A 197 4.72 -2.39 5.92
N GLN A 198 4.24 -3.45 6.54
CA GLN A 198 3.75 -3.47 7.90
C GLN A 198 4.75 -4.16 8.83
N GLN A 199 4.83 -3.67 10.06
CA GLN A 199 5.58 -4.33 11.11
C GLN A 199 4.66 -4.63 12.29
N GLU A 200 4.60 -5.90 12.69
CA GLU A 200 3.84 -6.31 13.87
C GLU A 200 4.75 -6.96 14.90
N THR A 201 4.51 -6.66 16.18
CA THR A 201 5.11 -7.37 17.30
C THR A 201 4.11 -8.37 17.87
N LEU A 202 4.33 -9.67 17.64
CA LEU A 202 3.47 -10.69 18.23
C LEU A 202 3.70 -10.78 19.75
N SER A 203 2.62 -10.68 20.52
CA SER A 203 2.69 -10.73 21.98
C SER A 203 3.18 -12.09 22.47
N GLY A 204 4.35 -12.13 23.11
CA GLY A 204 4.84 -13.31 23.84
C GLY A 204 6.33 -13.56 23.68
N ASP A 205 6.88 -13.42 22.47
CA ASP A 205 8.20 -14.01 22.14
C ASP A 205 9.16 -13.11 21.34
N GLN A 206 8.93 -11.79 21.27
CA GLN A 206 9.76 -10.89 20.43
C GLN A 206 9.85 -11.34 18.96
N VAL A 207 8.82 -12.04 18.46
CA VAL A 207 8.72 -12.39 17.05
C VAL A 207 8.25 -11.15 16.33
N TRP A 208 9.19 -10.54 15.63
CA TRP A 208 8.93 -9.47 14.69
C TRP A 208 8.42 -10.09 13.39
N LEU A 209 7.22 -9.70 12.99
CA LEU A 209 6.72 -9.95 11.65
C LEU A 209 6.90 -8.66 10.85
N SER A 210 7.69 -8.72 9.79
CA SER A 210 7.70 -7.67 8.77
C SER A 210 7.03 -8.24 7.55
N SER A 211 5.85 -7.71 7.22
CA SER A 211 5.05 -8.12 6.05
C SER A 211 5.10 -7.03 5.00
N VAL A 212 5.52 -7.39 3.80
CA VAL A 212 5.68 -6.46 2.68
C VAL A 212 4.90 -6.97 1.49
N GLY A 213 3.93 -6.18 1.05
CA GLY A 213 3.16 -6.45 -0.15
C GLY A 213 3.69 -5.67 -1.34
N PHE A 214 3.77 -6.33 -2.48
CA PHE A 214 4.03 -5.74 -3.79
C PHE A 214 2.82 -5.98 -4.67
N ARG A 215 2.35 -4.94 -5.35
CA ARG A 215 1.26 -5.02 -6.34
C ARG A 215 1.78 -4.63 -7.72
N PHE A 216 1.25 -5.28 -8.74
CA PHE A 216 1.65 -5.14 -10.15
C PHE A 216 0.42 -5.18 -11.05
N GLY A 217 0.53 -4.59 -12.25
CA GLY A 217 -0.50 -4.73 -13.28
C GLY A 217 -1.67 -3.75 -13.14
N ASP A 218 -2.87 -4.25 -13.45
CA ASP A 218 -4.13 -3.50 -13.51
C ASP A 218 -4.59 -3.09 -12.09
N PRO A 219 -5.00 -1.84 -11.85
CA PRO A 219 -5.57 -1.44 -10.56
C PRO A 219 -6.84 -2.22 -10.15
N GLU A 220 -7.63 -2.74 -11.09
CA GLU A 220 -8.86 -3.49 -10.79
C GLU A 220 -8.58 -4.96 -10.43
N GLU A 221 -7.54 -5.54 -11.03
CA GLU A 221 -7.12 -6.93 -10.78
C GLU A 221 -5.59 -7.00 -10.63
N PRO A 222 -5.02 -6.39 -9.57
CA PRO A 222 -3.58 -6.36 -9.43
C PRO A 222 -3.04 -7.74 -9.07
N ASP A 223 -1.96 -8.14 -9.75
CA ASP A 223 -1.14 -9.25 -9.28
C ASP A 223 -0.44 -8.82 -7.99
N TRP A 224 -0.32 -9.74 -7.03
CA TRP A 224 0.25 -9.41 -5.73
C TRP A 224 1.26 -10.44 -5.25
N VAL A 225 2.24 -9.96 -4.49
CA VAL A 225 3.24 -10.76 -3.78
C VAL A 225 3.35 -10.22 -2.37
N ASN A 226 3.08 -11.04 -1.37
CA ASN A 226 3.35 -10.74 0.03
C ASN A 226 4.57 -11.52 0.51
N VAL A 227 5.44 -10.83 1.24
CA VAL A 227 6.64 -11.40 1.85
C VAL A 227 6.61 -11.12 3.34
N THR A 228 6.54 -12.18 4.13
CA THR A 228 6.57 -12.08 5.59
C THR A 228 7.90 -12.59 6.12
N HIS A 229 8.71 -11.72 6.69
CA HIS A 229 9.90 -12.13 7.46
C HIS A 229 9.46 -12.47 8.88
N ILE A 230 9.64 -13.74 9.24
CA ILE A 230 9.30 -14.32 10.53
C ILE A 230 10.64 -14.54 11.23
N GLY A 231 10.91 -13.85 12.34
CA GLY A 231 12.24 -13.86 12.98
C GLY A 231 12.77 -15.21 13.50
N ASP A 232 12.11 -16.33 13.23
CA ASP A 232 12.52 -17.69 13.61
C ASP A 232 13.42 -18.34 12.54
N SER A 233 14.39 -19.13 13.00
CA SER A 233 15.25 -19.94 12.14
C SER A 233 14.54 -21.07 11.39
N ALA A 234 13.46 -21.62 11.94
CA ALA A 234 12.69 -22.71 11.32
C ALA A 234 11.77 -22.22 10.19
N GLU A 235 11.24 -21.02 10.34
CA GLU A 235 10.30 -20.35 9.45
C GLU A 235 10.78 -18.91 9.35
N PHE A 236 11.69 -18.65 8.42
CA PHE A 236 12.41 -17.38 8.32
C PHE A 236 11.73 -16.41 7.36
N LEU A 237 11.21 -16.93 6.24
CA LEU A 237 10.53 -16.12 5.23
C LEU A 237 9.33 -16.90 4.69
N GLU A 238 8.17 -16.28 4.71
CA GLU A 238 6.99 -16.71 3.95
C GLU A 238 6.88 -15.85 2.69
N ILE A 239 6.58 -16.48 1.57
CA ILE A 239 6.21 -15.78 0.33
C ILE A 239 4.85 -16.32 -0.09
N SER A 240 3.89 -15.42 -0.28
CA SER A 240 2.60 -15.73 -0.89
C SER A 240 2.36 -14.82 -2.10
N CYS A 241 1.68 -15.34 -3.11
CA CYS A 241 1.34 -14.57 -4.30
C CYS A 241 0.10 -15.10 -5.00
N GLY A 242 -0.58 -14.21 -5.70
CA GLY A 242 -1.81 -14.48 -6.42
C GLY A 242 -2.01 -13.50 -7.59
N ARG A 243 -2.98 -13.83 -8.45
CA ARG A 243 -3.44 -12.97 -9.54
C ARG A 243 -4.78 -12.34 -9.19
N GLY A 244 -4.90 -11.04 -9.39
CA GLY A 244 -6.07 -10.25 -8.99
C GLY A 244 -6.38 -10.33 -7.49
N ASP A 245 -7.52 -9.75 -7.10
CA ASP A 245 -8.04 -9.78 -5.73
C ASP A 245 -8.71 -11.12 -5.37
N ALA A 246 -8.27 -12.22 -6.01
CA ALA A 246 -8.87 -13.54 -5.85
C ALA A 246 -8.98 -13.95 -4.36
N ALA A 247 -10.19 -14.40 -4.00
CA ALA A 247 -10.53 -14.91 -2.68
C ALA A 247 -9.46 -15.90 -2.13
N PRO A 248 -9.27 -15.99 -0.79
CA PRO A 248 -8.05 -16.53 -0.19
C PRO A 248 -7.69 -18.02 -0.38
N SER A 249 -8.22 -18.78 -1.36
CA SER A 249 -8.08 -20.25 -1.33
C SER A 249 -7.74 -21.02 -2.61
N GLU A 250 -8.02 -20.56 -3.84
CA GLU A 250 -7.84 -21.45 -5.01
C GLU A 250 -6.56 -21.18 -5.84
N ASP A 251 -6.07 -19.94 -5.91
CA ASP A 251 -4.92 -19.57 -6.75
C ASP A 251 -3.73 -18.95 -5.98
N ILE A 252 -3.72 -19.07 -4.64
CA ILE A 252 -2.63 -18.55 -3.82
C ILE A 252 -1.48 -19.55 -3.75
N GLN A 253 -0.30 -19.12 -4.18
CA GLN A 253 0.94 -19.87 -4.02
C GLN A 253 1.67 -19.39 -2.77
N THR A 254 1.63 -20.17 -1.69
CA THR A 254 2.36 -19.88 -0.45
C THR A 254 3.53 -20.84 -0.25
N ARG A 255 4.69 -20.30 0.13
CA ARG A 255 5.87 -21.10 0.45
C ARG A 255 6.68 -20.52 1.60
N MET A 256 7.01 -21.40 2.54
CA MET A 256 7.88 -21.12 3.68
C MET A 256 9.34 -21.48 3.39
N PHE A 257 10.25 -20.66 3.88
CA PHE A 257 11.70 -20.83 3.75
C PHE A 257 12.39 -20.71 5.11
N THR A 258 13.32 -21.62 5.38
CA THR A 258 14.26 -21.54 6.49
C THR A 258 15.34 -20.49 6.22
N ARG A 259 16.03 -20.02 7.28
CA ARG A 259 17.17 -19.09 7.15
C ARG A 259 18.25 -19.63 6.19
N THR A 260 18.56 -20.93 6.28
CA THR A 260 19.51 -21.59 5.38
C THR A 260 19.06 -21.57 3.92
N GLN A 261 17.78 -21.77 3.64
CA GLN A 261 17.28 -21.73 2.26
C GLN A 261 17.36 -20.31 1.68
N TYR A 262 17.07 -19.30 2.50
CA TYR A 262 17.21 -17.90 2.13
C TYR A 262 18.67 -17.51 1.85
N GLU A 263 19.61 -17.85 2.74
CA GLU A 263 21.03 -17.50 2.58
C GLU A 263 21.65 -18.17 1.33
N ASN A 264 21.12 -19.32 0.91
CA ASN A 264 21.56 -20.06 -0.29
C ASN A 264 20.73 -19.75 -1.55
N ALA A 265 19.86 -18.74 -1.52
CA ALA A 265 19.03 -18.42 -2.68
C ALA A 265 19.85 -17.78 -3.82
N ALA A 266 20.90 -17.03 -3.50
CA ALA A 266 21.76 -16.27 -4.43
C ALA A 266 22.89 -17.10 -5.07
#